data_AF-U9TNZ8-F1
#
_entry.id   AF-U9TNZ8-F1
#
_cell.length_a   1.000
_cell.length_b   1.000
_cell.length_c   1.000
_cell.angle_alpha   90.00
_cell.angle_beta   90.00
_cell.angle_gamma   90.00
#
_symmetry.space_group_name_H-M   'P 1'
#
loop_
_entity.id
_entity.type
_entity.pdbx_description
1 polymer ?
#
loop_
_entity_poly.entity_id
_entity_poly.type
_entity_poly.pdbx_seq_one_letter_code
_entity_poly.pdbx_strand_id
1 'polypeptide(L)' 'MSFQNKDLKRWTSGNVKIDSFIQERQLKINEYKGAVFEWIPYDQFNEIKETGKNYPITVYSAIWKNGPLNTK' A
#
# COMPACT_ATOMS: atom_id res chain seq x y z
N MET A 1 -1.45 -11.92 27.62
CA MET A 1 -0.24 -11.13 27.30
C MET A 1 -0.35 -10.71 25.84
N SER A 2 -0.87 -9.51 25.57
CA SER A 2 -1.02 -9.00 24.20
C SER A 2 0.11 -8.03 23.91
N PHE A 3 1.02 -8.42 23.01
CA PHE A 3 1.97 -7.48 22.43
C PHE A 3 1.20 -6.59 21.46
N GLN A 4 0.70 -5.45 21.95
CA GLN A 4 0.21 -4.39 21.09
C GLN A 4 1.45 -3.62 20.63
N ASN A 5 1.98 -3.98 19.46
CA ASN A 5 2.95 -3.16 18.73
C ASN A 5 2.25 -1.86 18.35
N LYS A 6 2.42 -0.83 19.18
CA LYS A 6 1.58 0.36 19.20
C LYS A 6 1.92 1.39 18.11
N ASP A 7 2.92 1.11 17.27
CA ASP A 7 3.51 2.11 16.38
C ASP A 7 3.49 1.74 14.88
N LEU A 8 2.95 0.57 14.50
CA LEU A 8 2.69 0.26 13.10
C LEU A 8 1.34 0.86 12.71
N LYS A 9 1.34 1.79 11.76
CA LYS A 9 0.10 2.30 11.13
C LYS A 9 -0.59 1.09 10.46
N ARG A 10 -1.58 0.52 11.16
CA ARG A 10 -2.30 -0.71 10.73
C ARG A 10 -3.21 -0.34 9.57
N TRP A 11 -2.68 -0.38 8.36
CA TRP A 11 -3.52 -0.26 7.17
C TRP A 11 -4.38 -1.49 7.04
N THR A 12 -5.66 -1.26 6.82
CA THR A 12 -6.65 -2.30 6.56
C THR A 12 -7.33 -1.98 5.25
N SER A 13 -7.17 -2.87 4.29
CA SER A 13 -7.89 -2.88 3.01
C SER A 13 -9.33 -3.38 3.17
N GLY A 14 -9.66 -4.03 4.29
CA GLY A 14 -10.93 -4.73 4.49
C GLY A 14 -10.94 -6.13 3.88
N ASN A 15 -9.84 -6.58 3.28
CA ASN A 15 -9.65 -7.94 2.78
C ASN A 15 -8.58 -8.65 3.61
N VAL A 16 -8.97 -9.73 4.29
CA VAL A 16 -8.11 -10.47 5.23
C VAL A 16 -6.80 -10.95 4.59
N LYS A 17 -6.82 -11.38 3.32
CA LYS A 17 -5.60 -11.88 2.64
C LYS A 17 -4.64 -10.74 2.33
N ILE A 18 -5.16 -9.61 1.86
CA ILE A 18 -4.36 -8.40 1.58
C ILE A 18 -3.82 -7.80 2.89
N ASP A 19 -4.65 -7.74 3.93
CA ASP A 19 -4.28 -7.22 5.24
C ASP A 19 -3.15 -8.05 5.87
N SER A 20 -3.23 -9.39 5.75
CA SER A 20 -2.18 -10.29 6.20
C SER A 20 -0.86 -10.03 5.46
N PHE A 21 -0.93 -9.84 4.14
CA PHE A 21 0.25 -9.53 3.32
C PHE A 21 0.88 -8.17 3.70
N ILE A 22 0.07 -7.12 3.86
CA ILE A 22 0.54 -5.79 4.28
C ILE A 22 1.30 -5.89 5.60
N GLN A 23 0.73 -6.57 6.59
CA GLN A 23 1.35 -6.74 7.91
C GLN A 23 2.66 -7.52 7.82
N GLU A 24 2.70 -8.61 7.06
CA GLU A 24 3.94 -9.38 6.83
C GLU A 24 5.04 -8.51 6.21
N ARG A 25 4.70 -7.68 5.21
CA ARG A 25 5.66 -6.77 4.56
C ARG A 25 6.15 -5.68 5.51
N GLN A 26 5.26 -5.08 6.30
CA GLN A 26 5.63 -4.07 7.29
C GLN A 26 6.58 -4.64 8.36
N LEU A 27 6.35 -5.88 8.83
CA LEU A 27 7.25 -6.55 9.78
C LEU A 27 8.65 -6.77 9.23
N LYS A 28 8.77 -7.24 7.98
CA LYS A 28 10.06 -7.45 7.31
C LYS A 28 10.82 -6.15 7.06
N ILE A 29 10.11 -5.06 6.78
CA ILE A 29 10.73 -3.78 6.43
C ILE A 29 11.22 -3.00 7.65
N ASN A 30 10.62 -3.22 8.83
CA ASN A 30 11.16 -2.70 10.08
C ASN A 30 12.60 -3.19 10.37
N GLU A 31 13.06 -4.27 9.73
CA GLU A 31 14.46 -4.72 9.81
C GLU A 31 15.42 -3.79 9.04
N TYR A 32 14.93 -3.06 8.03
CA TYR A 32 15.68 -2.14 7.18
C TYR A 32 15.23 -0.69 7.45
N LYS A 33 15.90 0.00 8.38
CA LYS A 33 15.59 1.34 8.92
C LYS A 33 15.40 2.50 7.91
N GLY A 34 15.49 2.27 6.60
CA GLY A 34 15.29 3.29 5.56
C GLY A 34 14.23 2.93 4.51
N ALA A 35 13.62 1.74 4.58
CA ALA A 35 12.60 1.33 3.63
C ALA A 35 11.20 1.62 4.20
N VAL A 36 10.34 2.20 3.37
CA VAL A 36 8.94 2.48 3.70
C VAL A 36 8.08 1.70 2.72
N PHE A 37 7.21 0.85 3.26
CA PHE A 37 6.16 0.21 2.48
C PHE A 37 4.89 1.00 2.65
N GLU A 38 4.19 1.35 1.57
CA GLU A 38 2.92 2.07 1.60
C GLU A 38 1.76 1.29 0.93
N TRP A 39 0.64 1.13 1.65
CA TRP A 39 -0.63 0.67 1.10
C TRP A 39 -1.49 1.86 0.70
N ILE A 40 -1.88 1.90 -0.58
CA ILE A 40 -2.66 2.99 -1.16
C ILE A 40 -4.06 2.45 -1.52
N PRO A 41 -5.11 2.89 -0.82
CA PRO A 41 -6.48 2.55 -1.19
C PRO A 41 -6.83 3.06 -2.60
N TYR A 42 -7.67 2.32 -3.33
CA TYR A 42 -8.04 2.66 -4.71
C TYR A 42 -8.69 4.04 -4.85
N ASP A 43 -9.43 4.48 -3.83
CA ASP A 43 -10.09 5.79 -3.80
C ASP A 43 -9.12 7.00 -3.72
N GLN A 44 -7.82 6.75 -3.51
CA GLN A 44 -6.76 7.76 -3.53
C GLN A 44 -6.28 8.11 -4.93
N PHE A 45 -6.77 7.42 -5.96
CA PHE A 45 -6.42 7.65 -7.35
C PHE A 45 -7.49 8.49 -8.07
N ASN A 46 -7.04 9.53 -8.76
CA ASN A 46 -7.81 10.39 -9.64
C ASN A 46 -7.40 10.19 -11.11
N GLU A 47 -8.23 10.66 -12.03
CA GLU A 47 -7.93 10.65 -13.47
C GLU A 47 -7.43 9.30 -13.99
N ILE A 48 -8.10 8.22 -13.59
CA ILE A 48 -7.74 6.86 -13.98
C ILE A 48 -8.02 6.69 -15.47
N LYS A 49 -6.97 6.50 -16.27
CA LYS A 49 -7.05 6.39 -17.73
C LYS A 49 -6.36 5.10 -18.18
N GLU A 50 -7.00 4.35 -19.08
CA GLU A 50 -6.37 3.19 -19.70
C GLU A 50 -5.23 3.67 -20.62
N THR A 51 -4.05 3.09 -20.48
CA THR A 51 -2.86 3.44 -21.29
C THR A 51 -2.44 2.30 -22.22
N GLY A 52 -2.98 1.11 -22.04
CA GLY A 52 -2.73 -0.01 -22.93
C GLY A 52 -3.45 -1.26 -22.48
N LYS A 53 -3.79 -2.10 -23.45
CA LYS A 53 -4.45 -3.38 -23.20
C LYS A 53 -3.78 -4.46 -24.02
N ASN A 54 -3.16 -5.39 -23.33
CA ASN A 54 -2.55 -6.58 -23.90
C ASN A 54 -3.20 -7.80 -23.29
N TYR A 55 -4.14 -8.39 -24.03
CA TYR A 55 -4.93 -9.59 -23.69
C TYR A 55 -5.29 -9.76 -22.20
N PRO A 56 -4.56 -10.44 -21.29
CA PRO A 56 -5.06 -10.54 -19.92
C PRO A 56 -4.72 -9.30 -19.06
N ILE A 57 -3.91 -8.38 -19.56
CA ILE A 57 -3.38 -7.23 -18.81
C ILE A 57 -3.96 -5.94 -19.39
N THR A 58 -4.63 -5.18 -18.54
CA THR A 58 -4.99 -3.79 -18.83
C THR A 58 -4.16 -2.89 -17.93
N VAL A 59 -3.47 -1.92 -18.53
CA VAL A 59 -2.61 -0.96 -17.85
C VAL A 59 -3.35 0.36 -17.75
N TYR A 60 -3.29 0.96 -16.57
CA TYR A 60 -3.90 2.26 -16.28
C TYR A 60 -2.84 3.24 -15.76
N SER A 61 -2.99 4.51 -16.10
CA SER A 61 -2.35 5.63 -15.41
C SER A 61 -3.36 6.31 -14.48
N ALA A 62 -2.86 6.90 -13.40
CA ALA A 62 -3.67 7.66 -12.46
C ALA A 62 -2.84 8.73 -11.74
N ILE A 63 -3.50 9.76 -11.23
CA ILE A 63 -2.92 10.77 -10.35
C ILE A 63 -3.17 10.34 -8.91
N TRP A 64 -2.11 10.19 -8.11
CA TRP A 64 -2.24 9.92 -6.68
C TRP A 64 -2.49 11.22 -5.90
N LYS A 65 -3.67 11.35 -5.29
CA LYS A 65 -4.14 12.58 -4.62
C LYS A 65 -3.16 13.18 -3.61
N ASN A 66 -2.69 12.34 -2.69
CA ASN A 66 -1.89 12.79 -1.54
C ASN A 66 -0.38 12.56 -1.75
N GLY A 67 0.00 11.91 -2.85
CA GLY A 67 1.38 11.51 -3.11
C GLY A 67 1.92 10.52 -2.07
N PRO A 68 3.19 10.10 -2.23
CA PRO A 68 3.85 9.20 -1.31
C PRO A 68 4.03 9.80 0.08
N LEU A 69 4.05 8.94 1.10
CA LEU A 69 4.44 9.33 2.45
C LEU A 69 5.82 9.98 2.45
N ASN A 70 5.87 11.23 2.86
CA ASN A 70 7.11 11.96 3.08
C ASN A 70 7.73 11.48 4.40
N THR A 71 8.73 10.62 4.32
CA THR A 71 9.62 10.32 5.45
C THR A 71 10.79 11.29 5.43
N LYS A 72 10.64 12.40 6.16
CA LYS A 72 11.76 13.26 6.53
C LYS A 72 12.51 12.67 7.72
#